data_AF-A0A9E3K5M6-F1
#
_entry.id   AF-A0A9E3K5M6-F1
#
_cell.length_a   1.000
_cell.length_b   1.000
_cell.length_c   1.000
_cell.angle_alpha   90.00
_cell.angle_beta   90.00
_cell.angle_gamma   90.00
#
_symmetry.space_group_name_H-M   'P 1'
#
loop_
_entity.id
_entity.type
_entity.pdbx_description
1 polymer ?
#
loop_
_entity_poly.entity_id
_entity_poly.type
_entity_poly.pdbx_seq_one_letter_code
_entity_poly.pdbx_strand_id
1 'polypeptide(L)'
;MSLGLLGRKVGMMRIFTDDGDSIPVTVLDVSNNRVAQIKTPETDGYAAVQVVFGQRRASRVNKAAAGHYAKAGVEAGTMLKEFRVEAAQAAGFKAGDAV
;
A
#
# COMPACT_ATOMS: atom_id res chain seq x y z
N MET A 1 -16.18 1.12 -0.81
CA MET A 1 -15.02 1.56 -1.62
C MET A 1 -14.05 0.39 -1.72
N SER A 2 -13.48 0.11 -2.89
CA SER A 2 -12.50 -0.97 -3.07
C SER A 2 -11.14 -0.62 -2.44
N LEU A 3 -10.36 -1.62 -2.04
CA LEU A 3 -9.01 -1.43 -1.56
C LEU A 3 -8.13 -0.82 -2.68
N GLY A 4 -7.42 0.25 -2.36
CA GLY A 4 -6.46 0.87 -3.27
C GLY A 4 -5.04 0.35 -3.05
N LEU A 5 -4.21 0.41 -4.09
CA LEU A 5 -2.77 0.18 -4.00
C LEU A 5 -2.02 1.51 -3.97
N LEU A 6 -0.87 1.53 -3.30
CA LEU A 6 0.06 2.64 -3.41
C LEU A 6 1.03 2.36 -4.55
N GLY A 7 1.25 3.37 -5.39
CA GLY A 7 2.21 3.28 -6.47
C GLY A 7 3.04 4.55 -6.62
N ARG A 8 4.23 4.39 -7.19
CA ARG A 8 5.10 5.50 -7.60
C ARG A 8 5.00 5.67 -9.10
N LYS A 9 4.78 6.90 -9.56
CA LYS A 9 4.91 7.25 -10.98
C LYS A 9 6.37 7.09 -11.41
N VAL A 10 6.61 6.14 -12.33
CA VAL A 10 7.95 5.87 -12.89
C VAL A 10 8.20 6.81 -14.07
N GLY A 11 7.19 7.00 -14.92
CA GLY A 11 7.32 7.84 -16.09
C GLY A 11 6.13 7.71 -17.03
N MET A 12 6.29 8.24 -18.24
CA MET A 12 5.34 8.13 -19.33
C MET A 12 6.03 7.44 -20.50
N MET A 13 5.31 6.56 -21.17
CA MET A 13 5.76 5.90 -22.39
C MET A 13 4.59 5.76 -23.36
N ARG A 14 4.81 5.12 -24.50
CA ARG A 14 3.76 4.77 -25.44
C ARG A 14 3.79 3.28 -25.70
N ILE A 15 2.63 2.68 -25.86
CA ILE A 15 2.48 1.31 -26.36
C ILE A 15 1.94 1.39 -27.79
N PHE A 16 2.37 0.48 -28.64
CA PHE A 16 1.82 0.33 -29.98
C PHE A 16 0.86 -0.86 -29.96
N THR A 17 -0.35 -0.66 -30.49
CA THR A 17 -1.31 -1.75 -30.68
C THR A 17 -0.97 -2.54 -31.93
N ASP A 18 -1.53 -3.74 -32.07
CA ASP A 18 -1.34 -4.58 -33.26
C ASP A 18 -1.88 -3.90 -34.54
N ASP A 19 -2.85 -2.99 -34.40
CA ASP A 19 -3.41 -2.18 -35.48
C ASP A 19 -2.53 -0.97 -35.87
N GLY A 20 -1.42 -0.74 -35.16
CA GLY A 20 -0.46 0.34 -35.41
C GLY A 20 -0.72 1.66 -34.67
N ASP A 21 -1.75 1.72 -33.82
CA ASP A 21 -2.07 2.91 -33.04
C ASP A 21 -1.06 3.11 -31.90
N SER A 22 -0.75 4.37 -31.60
CA SER A 22 0.16 4.75 -30.52
C SER A 22 -0.60 5.30 -29.31
N ILE A 23 -0.62 4.56 -28.21
CA ILE A 23 -1.34 4.93 -26.99
C ILE A 23 -0.35 5.43 -25.93
N PRO A 24 -0.42 6.69 -25.48
CA PRO A 24 0.39 7.18 -24.38
C PRO A 24 -0.10 6.61 -23.05
N VAL A 25 0.81 6.09 -22.25
CA VAL A 25 0.54 5.45 -20.96
C VAL A 25 1.44 5.99 -19.86
N THR A 26 0.96 5.97 -18.62
CA THR A 26 1.76 6.25 -17.43
C THR A 26 2.16 4.94 -16.77
N VAL A 27 3.45 4.76 -16.52
CA VAL A 27 3.98 3.59 -15.83
C VAL A 27 3.97 3.85 -14.33
N LEU A 28 3.32 2.96 -13.58
CA LEU A 28 3.23 2.99 -12.12
C LEU A 28 3.95 1.76 -11.54
N ASP A 29 4.87 1.99 -10.61
CA ASP A 29 5.50 0.95 -9.80
C ASP A 29 4.66 0.75 -8.53
N VAL A 30 4.05 -0.43 -8.41
CA VAL A 30 3.21 -0.84 -7.26
C VAL A 30 3.89 -1.92 -6.42
N SER A 31 5.22 -2.04 -6.51
CA SER A 31 5.96 -3.07 -5.79
C SER A 31 5.94 -2.87 -4.26
N ASN A 32 6.00 -4.00 -3.54
CA ASN A 32 6.22 -4.04 -2.09
C ASN A 32 5.16 -3.27 -1.27
N ASN A 33 3.90 -3.47 -1.63
CA ASN A 33 2.75 -3.08 -0.82
C ASN A 33 2.46 -4.16 0.20
N ARG A 34 2.24 -3.76 1.46
CA ARG A 34 1.95 -4.68 2.56
C ARG A 34 1.08 -4.03 3.61
N VAL A 35 0.25 -4.84 4.27
CA VAL A 35 -0.67 -4.37 5.31
C VAL A 35 0.10 -4.14 6.61
N ALA A 36 0.15 -2.89 7.07
CA ALA A 36 0.77 -2.51 8.33
C ALA A 36 -0.22 -2.59 9.51
N GLN A 37 -1.50 -2.27 9.28
CA GLN A 37 -2.52 -2.33 10.33
C GLN A 37 -3.91 -2.46 9.69
N ILE A 38 -4.82 -3.12 10.40
CA ILE A 38 -6.24 -3.10 10.10
C ILE A 38 -6.92 -2.32 11.21
N LYS A 39 -7.70 -1.32 10.82
CA LYS A 39 -8.51 -0.49 11.71
C LYS A 39 -9.93 -1.00 11.68
N THR A 40 -10.52 -1.18 12.86
CA THR A 40 -11.89 -1.64 13.00
C THR A 40 -12.74 -0.59 13.70
N PRO A 41 -14.07 -0.59 13.49
CA PRO A 41 -14.97 0.36 14.14
C PRO A 41 -14.88 0.35 15.67
N GLU A 42 -14.58 -0.81 16.27
CA GLU A 42 -14.51 -0.99 17.72
C GLU A 42 -13.28 -0.34 18.34
N THR A 43 -12.14 -0.36 17.64
CA THR A 43 -10.87 0.19 18.15
C THR A 43 -10.61 1.62 17.68
N ASP A 44 -10.96 1.93 16.44
CA ASP A 44 -10.57 3.18 15.75
C ASP A 44 -11.77 4.05 15.35
N GLY A 45 -13.01 3.56 15.53
CA GLY A 45 -14.23 4.28 15.15
C GLY A 45 -14.56 4.22 13.65
N TYR A 46 -13.75 3.54 12.83
CA TYR A 46 -13.99 3.30 11.41
C TYR A 46 -13.23 2.08 10.89
N ALA A 47 -13.67 1.53 9.77
CA ALA A 47 -12.99 0.44 9.08
C ALA A 47 -12.00 0.98 8.02
N ALA A 48 -10.72 0.58 8.12
CA ALA A 48 -9.71 0.90 7.12
C ALA A 48 -8.57 -0.11 7.10
N VAL A 49 -7.94 -0.27 5.94
CA VAL A 49 -6.69 -1.03 5.80
C VAL A 49 -5.55 -0.03 5.62
N GLN A 50 -4.55 -0.12 6.49
CA GLN A 50 -3.35 0.68 6.41
C GLN A 50 -2.27 -0.10 5.63
N VAL A 51 -1.84 0.46 4.52
CA VAL A 51 -0.87 -0.14 3.60
C VAL A 51 0.42 0.67 3.63
N VAL A 52 1.54 -0.02 3.68
CA VAL A 52 2.88 0.55 3.56
C VAL A 52 3.49 0.17 2.21
N PHE A 53 4.17 1.12 1.58
CA PHE A 53 4.78 0.97 0.24
C PHE A 53 6.30 1.18 0.25
N GLY A 54 6.99 0.35 -0.53
CA GLY A 54 8.42 0.42 -0.77
C GLY A 54 9.26 0.00 0.44
N GLN A 55 10.56 0.28 0.41
CA GLN A 55 11.49 -0.10 1.47
C GLN A 55 12.27 1.12 1.97
N ARG A 56 12.51 1.19 3.28
CA ARG A 56 13.33 2.21 3.93
C ARG A 56 14.29 1.55 4.90
N ARG A 57 15.58 1.91 4.83
CA ARG A 57 16.61 1.41 5.74
C ARG A 57 16.23 1.70 7.18
N ALA A 58 16.39 0.72 8.08
CA ALA A 58 16.04 0.82 9.50
C ALA A 58 16.69 2.03 10.20
N SER A 59 17.93 2.37 9.85
CA SER A 59 18.63 3.55 10.40
C SER A 59 17.99 4.89 10.04
N ARG A 60 17.11 4.93 9.03
CA ARG A 60 16.39 6.13 8.58
C ARG A 60 14.95 6.17 9.10
N VAL A 61 14.55 5.26 9.98
CA VAL A 61 13.21 5.16 10.54
C VAL A 61 13.28 5.52 12.02
N ASN A 62 12.34 6.36 12.48
CA ASN A 62 12.29 6.71 13.89
C ASN A 62 11.81 5.50 14.73
N LYS A 63 12.11 5.50 16.04
CA LYS A 63 11.82 4.36 16.92
C LYS A 63 10.33 4.01 16.99
N ALA A 64 9.45 5.02 16.97
CA ALA A 64 8.00 4.80 17.03
C ALA A 64 7.47 4.07 15.79
N ALA A 65 7.84 4.54 14.59
CA ALA A 65 7.45 3.88 13.34
C ALA A 65 8.09 2.48 13.21
N ALA A 66 9.33 2.32 13.66
CA ALA A 66 9.99 1.00 13.68
C ALA A 66 9.21 0.00 14.55
N GLY A 67 8.75 0.42 15.73
CA GLY A 67 7.91 -0.41 16.59
C GLY A 67 6.56 -0.77 15.96
N HIS A 68 5.95 0.19 15.24
CA HIS A 68 4.72 -0.03 14.49
C HIS A 68 4.88 -1.12 13.41
N TYR A 69 5.91 -1.01 12.57
CA TYR A 69 6.19 -1.99 11.52
C TYR A 69 6.57 -3.36 12.10
N ALA A 70 7.36 -3.38 13.18
CA ALA A 70 7.75 -4.62 13.86
C ALA A 70 6.55 -5.37 14.44
N LYS A 71 5.57 -4.66 15.01
CA LYS A 71 4.32 -5.25 15.52
C LYS A 71 3.54 -5.97 14.42
N ALA A 72 3.57 -5.44 13.20
CA ALA A 72 2.90 -6.01 12.04
C ALA A 72 3.76 -7.03 11.27
N GLY A 73 5.02 -7.25 11.68
CA GLY A 73 5.94 -8.16 11.00
C GLY A 73 6.36 -7.70 9.60
N VAL A 74 6.21 -6.41 9.27
CA VAL A 74 6.53 -5.85 7.95
C VAL A 74 7.81 -5.03 7.99
N GLU A 75 8.52 -4.93 6.86
CA GLU A 75 9.64 -3.98 6.80
C GLU A 75 9.12 -2.54 6.74
N ALA A 76 9.97 -1.60 7.17
CA ALA A 76 9.66 -0.19 7.05
C ALA A 76 9.60 0.23 5.57
N GLY A 77 8.55 0.98 5.22
CA GLY A 77 8.41 1.54 3.88
C GLY A 77 8.70 3.04 3.79
N THR A 78 8.57 3.54 2.58
CA THR A 78 8.75 4.95 2.26
C THR A 78 7.45 5.74 2.50
N MET A 79 6.30 5.10 2.31
CA MET A 79 4.98 5.73 2.46
C MET A 79 4.04 4.80 3.22
N LEU A 80 3.17 5.37 4.06
CA LEU A 80 2.12 4.70 4.80
C LEU A 80 0.81 5.42 4.52
N LYS A 81 -0.23 4.70 4.11
CA LYS A 81 -1.54 5.28 3.78
C LYS A 81 -2.67 4.37 4.24
N GLU A 82 -3.79 4.98 4.56
CA GLU A 82 -5.02 4.28 4.91
C GLU A 82 -6.02 4.34 3.76
N PHE A 83 -6.64 3.19 3.50
CA PHE A 83 -7.77 3.06 2.59
C PHE A 83 -8.99 2.69 3.41
N ARG A 84 -10.02 3.56 3.36
CA ARG A 84 -11.30 3.26 4.00
C ARG A 84 -12.01 2.17 3.22
N VAL A 85 -12.42 1.14 3.92
CA VAL A 85 -13.11 -0.03 3.36
C VAL A 85 -14.33 -0.34 4.20
N GLU A 86 -15.21 -1.20 3.70
CA GLU A 86 -16.30 -1.73 4.52
C GLU A 86 -15.77 -2.74 5.54
N ALA A 87 -16.43 -2.85 6.70
CA ALA A 87 -15.98 -3.75 7.77
C ALA A 87 -15.88 -5.22 7.32
N ALA A 88 -16.80 -5.66 6.45
CA ALA A 88 -16.76 -7.00 5.88
C ALA A 88 -15.51 -7.24 5.00
N GLN A 89 -15.02 -6.20 4.31
CA GLN A 89 -13.82 -6.29 3.47
C GLN A 89 -12.55 -6.25 4.31
N ALA A 90 -12.54 -5.47 5.40
CA ALA A 90 -11.41 -5.41 6.33
C ALA A 90 -11.11 -6.78 6.97
N ALA A 91 -12.12 -7.61 7.21
CA ALA A 91 -11.97 -8.95 7.80
C ALA A 91 -11.20 -9.94 6.91
N GLY A 92 -11.08 -9.67 5.61
CA GLY A 92 -10.35 -10.51 4.66
C GLY A 92 -8.83 -10.31 4.67
N PHE A 93 -8.33 -9.26 5.33
CA PHE A 93 -6.91 -8.94 5.38
C PHE A 93 -6.32 -9.25 6.75
N LYS A 94 -5.01 -9.44 6.81
CA LYS A 94 -4.22 -9.56 8.05
C LYS A 94 -3.01 -8.63 8.00
N ALA A 95 -2.56 -8.17 9.16
CA ALA A 95 -1.29 -7.46 9.25
C ALA A 95 -0.16 -8.38 8.79
N GLY A 96 0.72 -7.88 7.93
CA GLY A 96 1.77 -8.68 7.29
C GLY A 96 1.45 -9.13 5.86
N ASP A 97 0.19 -9.11 5.43
CA ASP A 97 -0.18 -9.54 4.08
C ASP A 97 0.46 -8.66 3.00
N ALA A 98 0.96 -9.29 1.94
CA ALA A 98 1.35 -8.60 0.71
C ALA A 98 0.09 -8.32 -0.12
N VAL A 99 -0.02 -7.09 -0.66
CA VAL A 99 -1.19 -6.62 -1.42
C VAL A 99 -0.75 -6.07 -2.76
#